data_AF-A0A817KWS8-F1
#
_entry.id   AF-A0A817KWS8-F1
#
_cell.length_a   1.000
_cell.length_b   1.000
_cell.length_c   1.000
_cell.angle_alpha   90.00
_cell.angle_beta   90.00
_cell.angle_gamma   90.00
#
_symmetry.space_group_name_H-M   'P 1'
#
loop_
_entity.id
_entity.type
_entity.pdbx_description
1 polymer ?
#
loop_
_entity_poly.entity_id
_entity_poly.type
_entity_poly.pdbx_seq_one_letter_code
_entity_poly.pdbx_strand_id
1 'polypeptide(L)'
;MRESRTIDERVVIVRVFSKYENVRDVQRRWEDHFDATPPHLTTISLVNKKFDENGTVEDLPRSGRSTALSEEKLEKIEDMVTTNP
;
A
#
# COMPACT_ATOMS: atom_id res chain seq x y z
N MET A 1 0.36 14.04 0.54
CA MET A 1 0.02 13.07 1.59
C MET A 1 -0.71 11.91 0.92
N ARG A 2 -0.23 10.66 0.98
CA ARG A 2 -1.04 9.51 0.56
C ARG A 2 -1.98 9.21 1.72
N GLU A 3 -3.27 9.47 1.55
CA GLU A 3 -4.27 9.04 2.53
C GLU A 3 -4.32 7.52 2.52
N SER A 4 -3.89 6.90 3.62
CA SER A 4 -4.10 5.47 3.82
C SER A 4 -5.57 5.25 4.11
N ARG A 5 -6.32 4.78 3.10
CA ARG A 5 -7.72 4.37 3.25
C ARG A 5 -7.80 3.09 4.07
N THR A 6 -8.91 2.86 4.75
CA THR A 6 -9.15 1.60 5.46
C THR A 6 -9.26 0.44 4.47
N ILE A 7 -9.20 -0.79 4.96
CA ILE A 7 -9.40 -1.97 4.11
C ILE A 7 -10.83 -1.97 3.56
N ASP A 8 -11.83 -1.68 4.40
CA ASP A 8 -13.25 -1.66 4.01
C ASP A 8 -13.54 -0.64 2.90
N GLU A 9 -12.97 0.57 3.02
CA GLU A 9 -13.05 1.60 1.98
C GLU A 9 -12.51 1.07 0.64
N ARG A 10 -11.38 0.38 0.66
CA ARG A 10 -10.76 -0.17 -0.56
C ARG A 10 -11.56 -1.33 -1.15
N VAL A 11 -12.15 -2.19 -0.30
CA VAL A 11 -13.05 -3.26 -0.75
C VAL A 11 -14.25 -2.67 -1.49
N VAL A 12 -14.88 -1.63 -0.94
CA VAL A 12 -16.01 -0.96 -1.60
C VAL A 12 -15.60 -0.34 -2.92
N ILE A 13 -14.43 0.33 -2.98
CA ILE A 13 -13.88 0.87 -4.23
C ILE A 13 -13.80 -0.21 -5.31
N VAL A 14 -13.15 -1.34 -5.01
CA VAL A 14 -12.97 -2.43 -5.98
C VAL A 14 -14.31 -3.04 -6.37
N ARG A 15 -15.20 -3.29 -5.41
CA ARG A 15 -16.51 -3.90 -5.65
C ARG A 15 -17.43 -3.04 -6.52
N VAL A 16 -17.47 -1.73 -6.27
CA VAL A 16 -18.30 -0.82 -7.07
C VAL A 16 -17.66 -0.64 -8.45
N PHE A 17 -16.34 -0.50 -8.51
CA PHE A 17 -15.64 -0.37 -9.79
C PHE A 17 -15.81 -1.62 -10.66
N SER A 18 -15.70 -2.83 -10.10
CA SER A 18 -15.87 -4.07 -10.87
C SER A 18 -17.28 -4.25 -11.45
N LYS A 19 -18.28 -3.58 -10.87
CA LYS A 19 -19.67 -3.66 -11.33
C LYS A 19 -19.99 -2.68 -12.46
N TYR A 20 -19.35 -1.51 -12.47
CA TYR A 20 -19.69 -0.41 -13.38
C TYR A 20 -18.54 0.01 -14.30
N GLU A 21 -17.33 -0.47 -14.03
CA GLU A 21 -16.07 -0.14 -14.72
C GLU A 21 -15.82 1.37 -14.88
N ASN A 22 -16.33 2.15 -13.92
CA ASN A 22 -16.34 3.61 -14.00
C ASN A 22 -16.01 4.25 -12.65
N VAL A 23 -14.98 5.08 -12.63
CA VAL A 23 -14.49 5.76 -11.43
C VAL A 23 -15.48 6.81 -10.88
N ARG A 24 -16.31 7.41 -11.72
CA ARG A 24 -17.33 8.39 -11.28
C ARG A 24 -18.50 7.70 -10.58
N ASP A 25 -18.82 6.49 -11.01
CA ASP A 25 -19.83 5.65 -10.38
C ASP A 25 -19.42 5.22 -8.96
N VAL A 26 -18.12 5.04 -8.72
CA VAL A 26 -17.56 4.80 -7.38
C VAL A 26 -17.74 6.02 -6.48
N GLN A 27 -17.48 7.23 -6.97
CA GLN A 27 -17.71 8.46 -6.18
C GLN A 27 -19.18 8.67 -5.89
N ARG A 28 -20.05 8.49 -6.89
CA ARG A 28 -21.50 8.73 -6.76
C ARG A 28 -22.15 7.80 -5.74
N ARG A 29 -21.69 6.55 -5.65
CA ARG A 29 -22.22 5.55 -4.71
C ARG A 29 -21.44 5.49 -3.40
N TRP A 30 -20.50 6.40 -3.19
CA TRP A 30 -19.71 6.42 -1.97
C TRP A 30 -20.57 6.69 -0.73
N GLU A 31 -21.51 7.62 -0.86
CA GLU A 31 -22.46 8.02 0.19
C GLU A 31 -23.40 6.87 0.59
N ASP A 32 -23.60 5.86 -0.28
CA ASP A 32 -24.38 4.66 0.04
C ASP A 32 -23.65 3.74 1.04
N HIS A 33 -22.34 3.89 1.18
CA HIS A 33 -21.47 3.02 1.98
C HIS A 33 -20.82 3.74 3.17
N PHE A 34 -20.48 5.02 3.02
CA PHE A 34 -19.76 5.79 4.03
C PHE A 34 -20.27 7.22 4.11
N ASP A 35 -20.44 7.73 5.32
CA ASP A 35 -20.70 9.15 5.60
C ASP A 35 -19.37 9.94 5.63
N ALA A 36 -18.63 9.88 4.52
CA ALA A 36 -17.30 10.47 4.40
C ALA A 36 -17.08 11.03 3.00
N THR A 37 -16.12 11.94 2.85
CA THR A 37 -15.78 12.49 1.53
C THR A 37 -15.30 11.37 0.59
N PRO A 38 -15.86 11.28 -0.64
CA PRO A 38 -15.48 10.26 -1.60
C PRO A 38 -14.01 10.39 -2.00
N PRO A 39 -13.33 9.26 -2.28
CA PRO A 39 -11.96 9.28 -2.73
C PRO A 39 -11.83 9.98 -4.09
N HIS A 40 -10.67 10.61 -4.31
CA HIS A 40 -10.37 11.23 -5.60
C HIS A 40 -10.29 10.16 -6.72
N LEU A 41 -10.59 10.55 -7.95
CA LEU A 41 -10.60 9.64 -9.11
C LEU A 41 -9.27 8.90 -9.29
N THR A 42 -8.15 9.60 -9.10
CA THR A 42 -6.80 8.99 -9.16
C THR A 42 -6.58 7.94 -8.07
N THR A 43 -7.14 8.14 -6.88
CA THR A 43 -7.08 7.16 -5.79
C THR A 43 -7.87 5.91 -6.15
N ILE A 44 -9.08 6.08 -6.69
CA ILE A 44 -9.93 4.97 -7.17
C ILE A 44 -9.19 4.16 -8.24
N SER A 45 -8.62 4.83 -9.25
CA SER A 45 -7.84 4.15 -10.30
C SER A 45 -6.62 3.42 -9.73
N LEU A 46 -5.91 4.03 -8.77
CA LEU A 46 -4.73 3.41 -8.17
C LEU A 46 -5.06 2.15 -7.36
N VAL A 47 -6.16 2.18 -6.59
CA VAL A 47 -6.62 1.02 -5.80
C VAL A 47 -6.98 -0.13 -6.73
N ASN A 48 -7.76 0.13 -7.78
CA ASN A 48 -8.14 -0.90 -8.75
C ASN A 48 -6.92 -1.45 -9.50
N LYS A 49 -6.01 -0.59 -9.97
CA LYS A 49 -4.76 -1.03 -10.60
C LYS A 49 -3.93 -1.94 -9.70
N LYS A 50 -3.78 -1.58 -8.42
CA LYS A 50 -3.05 -2.42 -7.46
C LYS A 50 -3.75 -3.76 -7.20
N PHE A 51 -5.08 -3.75 -7.19
CA PHE A 51 -5.88 -4.96 -7.06
C PHE A 51 -5.69 -5.86 -8.29
N ASP A 52 -5.72 -5.31 -9.50
CA ASP A 52 -5.48 -6.06 -10.74
C ASP A 52 -4.06 -6.66 -10.77
N GLU A 53 -3.07 -5.93 -10.27
CA GLU A 53 -1.67 -6.38 -10.23
C GLU A 53 -1.40 -7.45 -9.15
N ASN A 54 -1.99 -7.31 -7.95
CA ASN A 54 -1.62 -8.12 -6.78
C ASN A 54 -2.73 -9.07 -6.29
N GLY A 55 -3.96 -8.91 -6.78
CA GLY A 55 -5.13 -9.67 -6.32
C GLY A 55 -5.60 -9.34 -4.89
N THR A 56 -5.08 -8.28 -4.27
CA THR A 56 -5.40 -7.91 -2.88
C THR A 56 -5.59 -6.40 -2.71
N VAL A 57 -6.45 -6.04 -1.76
CA VAL A 57 -6.67 -4.66 -1.30
C VAL A 57 -5.79 -4.29 -0.10
N GLU A 58 -5.11 -5.27 0.48
CA GLU A 58 -4.20 -5.06 1.60
C GLU A 58 -2.94 -4.32 1.14
N ASP A 59 -2.42 -3.47 2.02
CA ASP A 59 -1.12 -2.85 1.77
C ASP A 59 -0.02 -3.90 1.91
N LEU A 60 0.94 -3.89 0.98
CA LEU A 60 2.17 -4.65 1.18
C LEU A 60 2.87 -4.14 2.45
N PRO A 61 3.43 -5.06 3.27
CA PRO A 61 4.29 -4.66 4.36
C PRO A 61 5.40 -3.77 3.77
N ARG A 62 5.64 -2.61 4.40
CA ARG A 62 6.71 -1.72 3.97
C ARG A 62 8.01 -2.52 4.01
N SER A 63 8.62 -2.76 2.84
CA SER A 63 9.96 -3.32 2.80
C SER A 63 10.92 -2.26 3.35
N GLY A 64 11.21 -2.32 4.65
CA GLY A 64 12.35 -1.63 5.21
C GLY A 64 13.61 -2.21 4.58
N ARG A 65 14.59 -1.35 4.25
CA ARG A 65 15.94 -1.84 4.02
C ARG A 65 16.42 -2.44 5.34
N SER A 66 16.66 -3.74 5.39
CA SER A 66 17.19 -4.38 6.60
C SER A 66 18.44 -3.64 7.07
N THR A 67 18.36 -2.99 8.22
CA THR A 67 19.50 -2.38 8.92
C THR A 67 20.21 -3.36 9.84
N ALA A 68 19.69 -4.59 9.96
CA ALA A 68 20.36 -5.66 10.69
C ALA A 68 21.76 -5.86 10.10
N LEU A 69 22.77 -5.50 10.88
CA LEU A 69 24.13 -6.00 10.69
C LEU A 69 24.02 -7.53 10.78
N SER A 70 24.24 -8.23 9.66
CA SER A 70 24.39 -9.68 9.71
C SER A 70 25.62 -10.01 10.56
N GLU A 71 25.63 -11.17 11.23
CA GLU A 71 26.80 -11.67 11.97
C GLU A 71 28.08 -11.56 11.12
N GLU A 72 27.98 -11.89 9.83
CA GLU A 72 29.06 -11.78 8.84
C GLU A 72 29.59 -10.34 8.65
N LYS A 73 28.72 -9.32 8.78
CA LYS A 73 29.12 -7.91 8.71
C LYS A 73 29.74 -7.45 10.03
N LEU A 74 29.32 -8.00 11.17
CA LEU A 74 29.92 -7.71 12.46
C LEU A 74 31.34 -8.30 12.55
N GLU A 75 31.50 -9.55 12.13
CA GLU A 75 32.79 -10.27 12.10
C GLU A 75 33.81 -9.53 11.21
N LYS A 76 33.40 -9.07 10.02
CA LYS A 76 34.24 -8.23 9.15
C LYS A 76 34.60 -6.88 9.75
N ILE A 77 33.76 -6.30 10.62
CA ILE A 77 34.07 -5.03 11.30
C ILE A 77 35.08 -5.28 12.42
N GLU A 78 34.92 -6.34 13.20
CA GLU A 78 35.86 -6.72 14.26
C GLU A 78 37.27 -6.95 13.70
N ASP A 79 37.41 -7.76 12.65
CA ASP A 79 38.69 -8.02 12.01
C ASP A 79 39.38 -6.74 11.51
N MET A 80 38.60 -5.80 10.98
CA MET A 80 39.11 -4.52 10.45
C MET A 80 39.56 -3.56 11.55
N VAL A 81 38.94 -3.62 12.74
CA VAL A 81 39.31 -2.82 13.92
C VAL A 81 40.56 -3.39 14.60
N THR A 82 40.74 -4.72 14.64
CA THR A 82 41.92 -5.34 15.25
C THR A 82 43.18 -5.28 14.38
N THR A 83 43.05 -5.11 13.06
CA THR A 83 44.19 -5.11 12.13
C THR A 83 44.84 -3.72 11.95
N ASN A 84 44.30 -2.67 12.58
CA ASN A 84 44.86 -1.32 12.50
C ASN A 84 45.02 -0.73 13.94
N PRO A 85 46.19 -0.90 14.58
CA PRO A 85 46.48 -0.36 15.91
C PRO A 85 46.63 1.17 15.94
#